data_AF-A0A2R6EFY4-F1
#
_entry.id   AF-A0A2R6EFY4-F1
#
_cell.length_a   1.000
_cell.length_b   1.000
_cell.length_c   1.000
_cell.angle_alpha   90.00
_cell.angle_beta   90.00
_cell.angle_gamma   90.00
#
_symmetry.space_group_name_H-M   'P 1'
#
loop_
_entity.id
_entity.type
_entity.pdbx_description
1 polymer ?
#
loop_
_entity_poly.entity_id
_entity_poly.type
_entity_poly.pdbx_seq_one_letter_code
_entity_poly.pdbx_strand_id
1 'polypeptide(L)' 'YTKSDAALRIARHLGRPWSLLWAFRYVPRPFRDAVYDAVASSRYAVFGRKDRCMVPTPETRDRFLEMDAMADAERD' A
#
# COMPACT_ATOMS: atom_id res chain seq x y z
N TYR A 1 -3.42 2.09 -13.97
CA TYR A 1 -2.12 1.53 -13.51
C TYR A 1 -2.38 0.21 -12.81
N THR A 2 -1.72 -0.87 -13.20
CA THR A 2 -1.92 -2.22 -12.65
C THR A 2 -0.57 -2.84 -12.25
N LYS A 3 -0.59 -3.77 -11.28
CA LYS A 3 0.56 -4.58 -10.83
C LYS A 3 1.83 -3.76 -10.55
N SER A 4 2.96 -4.13 -11.18
CA SER A 4 4.28 -3.53 -11.02
C SER A 4 4.27 -2.03 -11.31
N ASP A 5 3.45 -1.57 -12.25
CA ASP A 5 3.36 -0.18 -12.65
C ASP A 5 2.77 0.71 -11.54
N ALA A 6 1.78 0.18 -10.81
CA ALA A 6 1.23 0.85 -9.62
C ALA A 6 2.26 0.89 -8.48
N ALA A 7 2.96 -0.21 -8.23
CA ALA A 7 4.01 -0.29 -7.21
C ALA A 7 5.15 0.71 -7.46
N LEU A 8 5.67 0.79 -8.69
CA LEU A 8 6.73 1.73 -9.06
C LEU A 8 6.28 3.20 -8.93
N ARG A 9 5.01 3.48 -9.23
CA ARG A 9 4.45 4.83 -9.08
C ARG A 9 4.34 5.23 -7.61
N ILE A 10 3.89 4.32 -6.74
CA ILE A 10 3.83 4.53 -5.29
C ILE A 10 5.23 4.73 -4.73
N ALA A 11 6.20 3.90 -5.13
CA ALA A 11 7.58 3.97 -4.67
C ALA A 11 8.22 5.36 -4.89
N ARG A 12 7.86 6.06 -5.97
CA ARG A 12 8.29 7.44 -6.24
C ARG A 12 7.85 8.44 -5.16
N HIS A 13 6.74 8.18 -4.48
CA HIS A 13 6.17 9.07 -3.46
C HIS A 13 6.62 8.73 -2.03
N LEU A 14 7.29 7.59 -1.81
CA LEU A 14 7.71 7.11 -0.48
C LEU A 14 9.05 7.70 0.03
N GLY A 15 9.62 8.70 -0.65
CA GLY A 15 10.91 9.31 -0.29
C GLY A 15 12.14 8.47 -0.70
N ARG A 16 13.36 8.88 -0.30
CA ARG A 16 14.59 8.09 -0.52
C ARG A 16 14.71 7.05 0.60
N PRO A 17 15.15 5.81 0.34
CA PRO A 17 15.68 5.28 -0.92
C PRO A 17 14.61 4.72 -1.88
N TRP A 18 13.35 4.63 -1.47
CA TRP A 18 12.26 4.00 -2.22
C TRP A 18 12.03 4.60 -3.60
N SER A 19 12.23 5.91 -3.76
CA SER A 19 12.18 6.61 -5.05
C SER A 19 13.17 6.05 -6.08
N LEU A 20 14.29 5.44 -5.66
CA LEU A 20 15.25 4.79 -6.57
C LEU A 20 14.64 3.57 -7.27
N LEU A 21 13.65 2.91 -6.65
CA LEU A 21 12.97 1.78 -7.26
C LEU A 21 12.23 2.18 -8.54
N TRP A 22 11.88 3.46 -8.71
CA TRP A 22 11.28 3.95 -9.95
C TRP A 22 12.17 3.68 -11.18
N ALA A 23 13.50 3.58 -11.01
CA ALA A 23 14.42 3.22 -12.09
C ALA A 23 14.12 1.83 -12.69
N PHE A 24 13.48 0.91 -11.95
CA PHE A 24 13.03 -0.38 -12.51
C PHE A 24 11.94 -0.24 -13.59
N ARG A 25 11.44 0.98 -13.87
CA ARG A 25 10.56 1.28 -15.00
C ARG A 25 11.20 0.94 -16.37
N TYR A 26 12.53 0.97 -16.46
CA TYR A 26 13.31 0.59 -17.65
C TYR A 26 13.35 -0.92 -17.89
N VAL A 27 13.07 -1.73 -16.87
CA VAL A 27 13.01 -3.18 -17.01
C VAL A 27 11.76 -3.58 -17.80
N PRO A 28 11.87 -4.54 -18.75
CA PRO A 28 10.75 -5.01 -19.55
C PRO A 28 9.55 -5.42 -18.67
N ARG A 29 8.35 -5.04 -19.12
CA ARG A 29 7.08 -5.37 -18.47
C ARG A 29 6.92 -6.84 -18.04
N PRO A 30 7.21 -7.86 -18.89
CA PRO A 30 6.96 -9.25 -18.50
C PRO A 30 7.81 -9.67 -17.31
N PHE A 31 9.05 -9.17 -17.20
CA PHE A 31 9.93 -9.51 -16.08
C PHE A 31 9.44 -8.89 -14.77
N ARG A 32 9.13 -7.59 -14.78
CA ARG A 32 8.65 -6.91 -13.55
C ARG A 32 7.29 -7.41 -13.09
N ASP A 33 6.42 -7.80 -14.03
CA ASP A 33 5.11 -8.39 -13.69
C ASP A 33 5.25 -9.82 -13.17
N ALA A 34 6.18 -10.63 -13.69
CA ALA A 34 6.48 -11.95 -13.14
C ALA A 34 6.99 -11.88 -11.70
N VAL A 35 7.89 -10.93 -11.40
CA VAL A 35 8.35 -10.67 -10.03
C VAL A 35 7.18 -10.22 -9.15
N TYR A 36 6.34 -9.30 -9.64
CA TYR A 36 5.15 -8.86 -8.91
C TYR A 36 4.21 -10.03 -8.60
N ASP A 37 3.96 -10.91 -9.56
CA ASP A 37 3.06 -12.06 -9.41
C ASP A 37 3.63 -13.09 -8.43
N ALA A 38 4.94 -13.36 -8.46
CA ALA A 38 5.61 -14.20 -7.47
C ALA A 38 5.41 -13.66 -6.04
N VAL A 39 5.69 -12.37 -5.82
CA VAL A 39 5.50 -11.73 -4.51
C VAL A 39 4.02 -11.71 -4.11
N ALA A 40 3.12 -11.39 -5.03
CA ALA A 40 1.68 -11.35 -4.78
C ALA A 40 1.12 -12.72 -4.39
N SER A 41 1.70 -13.81 -4.92
CA SER A 41 1.33 -15.18 -4.57
C SER A 41 1.79 -15.58 -3.16
N SER A 42 2.98 -15.11 -2.74
CA SER A 42 3.55 -15.45 -1.43
C SER A 42 3.14 -14.48 -0.31
N ARG A 43 2.56 -13.30 -0.63
CA ARG A 43 2.30 -12.24 0.36
C ARG A 43 1.44 -12.73 1.54
N TYR A 44 0.45 -13.56 1.29
CA TYR A 44 -0.42 -14.08 2.35
C TYR A 44 0.18 -15.26 3.11
N ALA A 45 1.13 -15.97 2.50
CA ALA A 45 1.92 -16.97 3.21
C ALA A 45 2.90 -16.31 4.19
N VAL A 46 3.47 -15.16 3.82
CA VAL A 46 4.46 -14.43 4.64
C VAL A 46 3.80 -13.57 5.71
N PHE A 47 2.74 -12.82 5.38
CA PHE A 47 2.10 -11.87 6.31
C PHE A 47 0.84 -12.42 6.98
N GLY A 48 0.38 -13.60 6.57
CA GLY A 48 -0.91 -14.13 6.97
C GLY A 48 -2.09 -13.40 6.32
N ARG A 49 -3.29 -13.94 6.53
CA ARG A 49 -4.56 -13.26 6.20
C ARG A 49 -5.18 -12.73 7.49
N LYS A 50 -5.79 -11.55 7.40
CA LYS A 50 -6.64 -11.03 8.48
C LYS A 50 -8.06 -11.51 8.22
N ASP A 51 -8.59 -12.33 9.13
CA ASP A 51 -9.94 -12.87 9.01
C ASP A 51 -11.04 -11.86 9.42
N ARG A 52 -10.63 -10.72 10.01
CA ARG A 52 -11.54 -9.70 10.55
C ARG A 52 -11.12 -8.32 10.08
N CYS A 53 -12.09 -7.45 9.85
CA CYS A 53 -11.83 -6.04 9.57
C CYS A 53 -11.15 -5.37 10.77
N MET A 54 -10.11 -4.61 10.49
CA MET A 54 -9.41 -3.80 11.50
C MET A 54 -10.21 -2.52 11.73
N VAL A 55 -10.72 -2.35 12.95
CA VAL A 55 -11.30 -1.07 13.39
C VAL A 55 -10.15 -0.19 13.90
N PRO A 56 -9.98 1.04 13.40
CA PRO A 56 -8.88 1.92 13.82
C PRO A 56 -8.94 2.26 15.31
N THR A 57 -7.78 2.15 15.98
CA THR A 57 -7.61 2.60 17.37
C THR A 57 -7.63 4.13 17.43
N PRO A 58 -7.91 4.75 18.60
CA PRO A 58 -7.90 6.20 18.77
C PRO A 58 -6.66 6.87 18.17
N GLU A 59 -5.47 6.29 18.32
CA GLU A 59 -4.22 6.91 17.82
C GLU A 59 -4.08 6.89 16.29
N THR A 60 -4.88 6.09 15.60
CA THR A 60 -4.83 5.97 14.13
C THR A 60 -6.04 6.61 13.45
N ARG A 61 -7.04 7.09 14.22
CA ARG A 61 -8.29 7.65 13.67
C ARG A 61 -8.04 8.86 12.79
N ASP A 62 -7.10 9.72 13.17
CA ASP A 62 -6.74 10.94 12.46
C ASP A 62 -6.19 10.67 11.05
N ARG A 63 -5.86 9.41 10.72
CA ARG A 63 -5.47 8.99 9.36
C ARG A 63 -6.66 8.70 8.45
N PHE A 64 -7.88 8.65 8.99
CA PHE A 64 -9.11 8.31 8.29
C PHE A 64 -10.06 9.51 8.25
N LEU A 65 -10.32 10.01 7.04
CA LEU A 65 -11.09 11.23 6.80
C LEU A 65 -12.53 11.19 7.36
N GLU A 66 -13.19 10.02 7.30
CA GLU A 66 -14.58 9.88 7.74
C GLU A 66 -14.71 9.75 9.27
N MET A 67 -13.69 9.20 9.94
CA MET A 67 -13.73 8.96 11.38
C MET A 67 -13.36 10.20 12.19
N ASP A 68 -12.56 11.09 11.61
CA ASP A 68 -12.29 12.43 12.14
C ASP A 68 -13.59 13.26 12.20
N ALA A 69 -14.32 13.30 11.07
CA ALA A 69 -15.61 14.02 10.98
C ALA A 69 -16.68 13.50 11.96
N MET A 70 -16.74 12.18 12.19
CA MET A 70 -17.67 11.61 13.19
C MET A 70 -17.23 11.91 14.63
N ALA A 71 -15.92 11.99 14.90
CA ALA A 71 -15.42 12.30 16.23
C ALA A 71 -15.63 13.78 16.61
N ASP A 72 -15.58 14.69 15.64
CA ASP A 72 -15.90 16.10 15.86
C ASP A 72 -17.40 16.32 16.06
N ALA A 73 -18.25 15.64 15.27
CA ALA A 73 -19.70 15.73 15.42
C ALA A 73 -20.26 15.21 16.76
N GLU A 74 -19.49 14.41 17.51
CA GLU A 74 -19.86 13.90 18.84
C GLU A 74 -19.30 14.77 19.99
N ARG A 75 -18.40 15.70 19.68
CA ARG A 75 -17.84 16.69 20.63
C ARG A 75 -18.57 18.03 20.63
N ASP A 76 -19.37 18.31 19.60
CA ASP A 76 -20.30 19.45 19.49
C ASP A 76 -21.69 19.12 20.05
#